data_AF-A0A7J6GS90-F1
#
_entry.id   AF-A0A7J6GS90-F1
#
_cell.length_a   1.000
_cell.length_b   1.000
_cell.length_c   1.000
_cell.angle_alpha   90.00
_cell.angle_beta   90.00
_cell.angle_gamma   90.00
#
_symmetry.space_group_name_H-M   'P 1'
#
loop_
_entity.id
_entity.type
_entity.pdbx_description
1 polymer ?
#
loop_
_entity_poly.entity_id
_entity_poly.type
_entity_poly.pdbx_seq_one_letter_code
_entity_poly.pdbx_strand_id
1 'polypeptide(L)'
;MDTSLISKLEASDSVGISSLFSHHLRSFSDLKNLKKTKKATASKDEQSLARSLAKSFLPFLNTSLSIIPKRLAEPSKFGSEQLAVEFFDIYRLCLDCLESISSQLDCKPHTVQAQRVRMVHCLEAWARWKEAKEESLRILESVSSGAKSAKSKRSLLPVIGDGSADKSLGLLIVEIVVTLVKCASMDQSKGCEDFRRVLLLVEEARPWFRVLDANTYEKLHRVLVSHLGRCTLLIFGEFTIVDDDLARDFCFTTIGEHAKSITKDQMYKFARRLCSSLFALQDSRSALITDILIGVMDSLAHDGKVQIEINAMEFVELVAYCANKCQAKSPDICNAIGVHLNKIADDFNQVKTPFCLILRVYAKGLLFMHFKLKSRCNDRTSSGGVIKFLCDSADILKNLSCLLCSLGSYFHVGCQNSCASSSDDFKDAICLLCSPCISHNEARTRWNHKDGKAYLMSYLTALKYICLPLAELVNSEKKEIIIGSEAAAVSSQLSDIQVVLDQFCDVFTFSK
;
A
#
# COMPACT_ATOMS: atom_id res chain seq x y z
N MET A 1 -14.85 44.00 -26.47
CA MET A 1 -15.07 43.01 -25.39
C MET A 1 -16.54 43.04 -25.05
N ASP A 2 -17.24 41.90 -25.09
CA ASP A 2 -18.62 41.82 -24.60
C ASP A 2 -18.63 41.80 -23.07
N THR A 3 -18.52 42.99 -22.48
CA THR A 3 -18.48 43.25 -21.03
C THR A 3 -19.70 42.67 -20.31
N SER A 4 -20.84 42.52 -20.99
CA SER A 4 -22.07 41.92 -20.44
C SER A 4 -21.94 40.42 -20.13
N LEU A 5 -21.18 39.65 -20.93
CA LEU A 5 -20.99 38.21 -20.68
C LEU A 5 -19.98 37.99 -19.55
N ILE A 6 -18.94 38.81 -19.50
CA ILE A 6 -17.95 38.78 -18.42
C ILE A 6 -18.61 39.15 -17.08
N SER A 7 -19.44 40.19 -17.03
CA SER A 7 -20.13 40.55 -15.78
C SER A 7 -21.10 39.47 -15.31
N LYS A 8 -21.76 38.75 -16.24
CA LYS A 8 -22.55 37.56 -15.90
C LYS A 8 -21.69 36.43 -15.34
N LEU A 9 -20.49 36.18 -15.88
CA LEU A 9 -19.56 35.21 -15.29
C LEU A 9 -19.13 35.60 -13.88
N GLU A 10 -18.93 36.89 -13.60
CA GLU A 10 -18.49 37.37 -12.30
C GLU A 10 -19.59 37.31 -11.23
N ALA A 11 -20.81 37.73 -11.58
CA ALA A 11 -21.84 38.05 -10.59
C ALA A 11 -23.16 37.28 -10.73
N SER A 12 -23.37 36.49 -11.79
CA SER A 12 -24.64 35.77 -11.97
C SER A 12 -24.72 34.56 -11.05
N ASP A 13 -25.87 34.42 -10.39
CA ASP A 13 -26.27 33.24 -9.62
C ASP A 13 -27.44 32.49 -10.27
N SER A 14 -27.85 32.90 -11.47
CA SER A 14 -28.91 32.28 -12.26
C SER A 14 -28.39 31.49 -13.46
N VAL A 15 -29.13 30.41 -13.78
CA VAL A 15 -28.90 29.48 -14.89
C VAL A 15 -29.31 30.12 -16.23
N GLY A 16 -28.83 29.59 -17.36
CA GLY A 16 -29.15 30.01 -18.73
C GLY A 16 -28.02 30.74 -19.45
N ILE A 17 -26.84 30.85 -18.84
CA ILE A 17 -25.72 31.66 -19.34
C ILE A 17 -24.96 30.91 -20.45
N SER A 18 -24.91 29.57 -20.39
CA SER A 18 -24.18 28.73 -21.34
C SER A 18 -24.60 28.94 -22.80
N SER A 19 -25.90 29.17 -23.03
CA SER A 19 -26.44 29.47 -24.36
C SER A 19 -25.89 30.76 -24.98
N LEU A 20 -25.69 31.79 -24.15
CA LEU A 20 -25.16 33.09 -24.56
C LEU A 20 -23.68 32.99 -24.96
N PHE A 21 -22.90 32.22 -24.20
CA PHE A 21 -21.50 31.93 -24.51
C PHE A 21 -21.36 31.12 -25.81
N SER A 22 -22.20 30.10 -25.97
CA SER A 22 -22.23 29.28 -27.19
C SER A 22 -22.56 30.11 -28.42
N HIS A 23 -23.49 31.06 -28.30
CA HIS A 23 -23.81 32.01 -29.37
C HIS A 23 -22.65 32.96 -29.67
N HIS A 24 -22.02 33.54 -28.65
CA HIS A 24 -20.90 34.48 -28.80
C HIS A 24 -19.67 33.83 -29.45
N LEU A 25 -19.36 32.57 -29.11
CA LEU A 25 -18.20 31.83 -29.62
C LEU A 25 -18.50 31.02 -30.88
N ARG A 26 -19.66 31.21 -31.51
CA ARG A 26 -20.13 30.42 -32.66
C ARG A 26 -19.13 30.40 -33.82
N SER A 27 -18.42 31.50 -34.07
CA SER A 27 -17.44 31.64 -35.17
C SER A 27 -16.28 30.64 -35.09
N PHE A 28 -16.01 30.02 -33.94
CA PHE A 28 -15.02 28.94 -33.82
C PHE A 28 -15.52 27.61 -34.43
N SER A 29 -16.83 27.43 -34.58
CA SER A 29 -17.43 26.26 -35.23
C SER A 29 -17.04 26.21 -36.71
N ASP A 30 -16.97 27.37 -37.37
CA ASP A 30 -16.57 27.46 -38.78
C ASP A 30 -15.12 27.01 -38.99
N LEU A 31 -14.22 27.36 -38.05
CA LEU A 31 -12.84 26.88 -38.05
C LEU A 31 -12.74 25.37 -37.82
N LYS A 32 -13.54 24.81 -36.88
CA LYS A 32 -13.60 23.35 -36.65
C LYS A 32 -14.13 22.59 -37.88
N ASN A 33 -15.10 23.17 -38.59
CA ASN A 33 -15.67 22.58 -39.80
C ASN A 33 -14.67 22.61 -40.96
N LEU A 34 -13.90 23.68 -41.14
CA LEU A 34 -12.85 23.76 -42.17
C LEU A 34 -11.84 22.60 -42.02
N LYS A 35 -11.37 22.36 -40.80
CA LYS A 35 -10.43 21.27 -40.47
C LYS A 35 -10.95 19.86 -40.79
N LYS A 36 -12.27 19.65 -40.79
CA LYS A 36 -12.89 18.34 -41.09
C LYS A 36 -13.07 18.05 -42.58
N THR A 37 -13.08 19.08 -43.43
CA THR A 37 -13.73 18.95 -44.75
C THR A 37 -12.77 18.87 -45.95
N LYS A 38 -11.46 19.23 -45.86
CA LYS A 38 -10.59 19.33 -47.07
C LYS A 38 -9.10 18.98 -46.90
N LYS A 39 -8.47 18.43 -47.96
CA LYS A 39 -7.02 18.14 -48.11
C LYS A 39 -6.27 19.28 -48.84
N ALA A 40 -5.07 19.57 -48.33
CA ALA A 40 -3.87 20.18 -48.94
C ALA A 40 -3.83 21.68 -49.34
N THR A 41 -4.88 22.33 -49.88
CA THR A 41 -4.78 23.73 -50.38
C THR A 41 -5.27 24.83 -49.42
N ALA A 42 -5.86 24.48 -48.27
CA ALA A 42 -6.55 25.41 -47.37
C ALA A 42 -5.71 25.95 -46.17
N SER A 43 -4.43 25.58 -46.05
CA SER A 43 -3.63 25.91 -44.86
C SER A 43 -3.49 27.43 -44.61
N LYS A 44 -3.52 28.24 -45.68
CA LYS A 44 -3.43 29.70 -45.59
C LYS A 44 -4.72 30.35 -45.08
N ASP A 45 -5.87 29.89 -45.56
CA ASP A 45 -7.18 30.39 -45.16
C ASP A 45 -7.50 30.00 -43.71
N GLU A 46 -7.17 28.76 -43.32
CA GLU A 46 -7.27 28.29 -41.94
C GLU A 46 -6.41 29.12 -40.97
N GLN A 47 -5.15 29.38 -41.33
CA GLN A 47 -4.29 30.23 -40.50
C GLN A 47 -4.79 31.68 -40.44
N SER A 48 -5.32 32.22 -41.55
CA SER A 48 -5.85 33.58 -41.57
C SER A 48 -7.08 33.73 -40.67
N LEU A 49 -8.00 32.74 -40.71
CA LEU A 49 -9.17 32.68 -39.86
C LEU A 49 -8.77 32.50 -38.39
N ALA A 50 -7.83 31.58 -38.11
CA ALA A 50 -7.31 31.39 -36.76
C ALA A 50 -6.65 32.65 -36.19
N ARG A 51 -5.89 33.41 -36.99
CA ARG A 51 -5.31 34.71 -36.57
C ARG A 51 -6.37 35.76 -36.30
N SER A 52 -7.38 35.85 -37.15
CA SER A 52 -8.49 36.80 -36.99
C SER A 52 -9.31 36.51 -35.72
N LEU A 53 -9.61 35.23 -35.48
CA LEU A 53 -10.27 34.76 -34.27
C LEU A 53 -9.41 34.99 -33.02
N ALA A 54 -8.12 34.69 -33.08
CA ALA A 54 -7.20 34.96 -31.97
C ALA A 54 -7.19 36.44 -31.61
N LYS A 55 -7.05 37.33 -32.60
CA LYS A 55 -7.03 38.79 -32.37
C LYS A 55 -8.35 39.29 -31.74
N SER A 56 -9.49 38.73 -32.18
CA SER A 56 -10.81 39.20 -31.74
C SER A 56 -11.23 38.65 -30.38
N PHE A 57 -10.93 37.38 -30.09
CA PHE A 57 -11.49 36.66 -28.94
C PHE A 57 -10.48 36.32 -27.84
N LEU A 58 -9.17 36.38 -28.08
CA LEU A 58 -8.18 36.02 -27.06
C LEU A 58 -8.32 36.81 -25.74
N PRO A 59 -8.56 38.14 -25.75
CA PRO A 59 -8.78 38.88 -24.49
C PRO A 59 -10.00 38.36 -23.72
N PHE A 60 -11.10 38.06 -24.43
CA PHE A 60 -12.32 37.52 -23.83
C PHE A 60 -12.10 36.11 -23.24
N LEU A 61 -11.42 35.24 -23.98
CA LEU A 61 -11.10 33.88 -23.53
C LEU A 61 -10.20 33.92 -22.29
N ASN A 62 -9.14 34.75 -22.30
CA ASN A 62 -8.24 34.88 -21.14
C ASN A 62 -8.96 35.41 -19.91
N THR A 63 -9.82 36.43 -20.06
CA THR A 63 -10.62 36.95 -18.94
C THR A 63 -11.56 35.87 -18.40
N SER A 64 -12.30 35.18 -19.26
CA SER A 64 -13.20 34.10 -18.86
C SER A 64 -12.46 32.97 -18.11
N LEU A 65 -11.33 32.51 -18.67
CA LEU A 65 -10.48 31.47 -18.07
C LEU A 65 -9.76 31.92 -16.79
N SER A 66 -9.73 33.22 -16.50
CA SER A 66 -9.23 33.75 -15.22
C SER A 66 -10.31 33.82 -14.13
N ILE A 67 -11.58 33.94 -14.52
CA ILE A 67 -12.74 34.09 -13.61
C ILE A 67 -13.32 32.74 -13.24
N ILE A 68 -13.61 31.90 -14.24
CA ILE A 68 -14.34 30.64 -14.06
C ILE A 68 -13.68 29.73 -12.99
N PRO A 69 -12.35 29.49 -13.00
CA PRO A 69 -11.73 28.62 -12.01
C PRO A 69 -11.86 29.16 -10.59
N LYS A 70 -11.78 30.49 -10.42
CA LYS A 70 -11.90 31.15 -9.11
C LYS A 70 -13.30 30.97 -8.52
N ARG A 71 -14.33 31.05 -9.37
CA ARG A 71 -15.70 30.79 -8.90
C ARG A 71 -15.91 29.31 -8.59
N LEU A 72 -15.40 28.41 -9.42
CA LEU A 72 -15.53 26.97 -9.21
C LEU A 72 -14.65 26.40 -8.09
N ALA A 73 -13.69 27.17 -7.56
CA ALA A 73 -12.73 26.70 -6.56
C ALA A 73 -13.36 26.32 -5.21
N GLU A 74 -14.51 26.90 -4.86
CA GLU A 74 -15.16 26.69 -3.57
C GLU A 74 -16.62 26.21 -3.74
N PRO A 75 -16.84 24.90 -3.90
CA PRO A 75 -18.18 24.34 -4.12
C PRO A 75 -19.19 24.73 -3.03
N SER A 76 -18.75 24.83 -1.77
CA SER A 76 -19.60 25.17 -0.63
C SER A 76 -20.17 26.59 -0.66
N LYS A 77 -19.57 27.49 -1.46
CA LYS A 77 -20.04 28.88 -1.63
C LYS A 77 -20.66 29.11 -3.00
N PHE A 78 -20.68 28.10 -3.85
CA PHE A 78 -21.11 28.25 -5.24
C PHE A 78 -22.56 27.80 -5.38
N GLY A 79 -23.44 28.78 -5.63
CA GLY A 79 -24.90 28.68 -5.73
C GLY A 79 -25.51 27.28 -5.88
N SER A 80 -26.00 26.95 -7.08
CA SER A 80 -26.67 25.66 -7.36
C SER A 80 -25.78 24.74 -8.20
N GLU A 81 -25.99 23.43 -8.07
CA GLU A 81 -25.30 22.41 -8.88
C GLU A 81 -25.55 22.59 -10.39
N GLN A 82 -26.76 22.98 -10.77
CA GLN A 82 -27.13 23.27 -12.16
C GLN A 82 -26.31 24.43 -12.75
N LEU A 83 -26.10 25.49 -11.96
CA LEU A 83 -25.23 26.59 -12.35
C LEU A 83 -23.78 26.12 -12.52
N ALA A 84 -23.31 25.23 -11.65
CA ALA A 84 -21.96 24.70 -11.73
C ALA A 84 -21.76 23.91 -13.03
N VAL A 85 -22.74 23.09 -13.42
CA VAL A 85 -22.74 22.38 -14.70
C VAL A 85 -22.60 23.35 -15.87
N GLU A 86 -23.37 24.44 -15.90
CA GLU A 86 -23.23 25.46 -16.95
C GLU A 86 -21.84 26.10 -16.95
N PHE A 87 -21.27 26.40 -15.78
CA PHE A 87 -19.93 26.96 -15.69
C PHE A 87 -18.86 25.99 -16.22
N PHE A 88 -18.98 24.70 -15.96
CA PHE A 88 -18.09 23.68 -16.54
C PHE A 88 -18.26 23.58 -18.06
N ASP A 89 -19.48 23.67 -18.59
CA ASP A 89 -19.72 23.70 -20.04
C ASP A 89 -19.10 24.94 -20.71
N ILE A 90 -19.27 26.11 -20.09
CA ILE A 90 -18.63 27.35 -20.54
C ILE A 90 -17.10 27.24 -20.46
N TYR A 91 -16.57 26.67 -19.38
CA TYR A 91 -15.13 26.47 -19.22
C TYR A 91 -14.58 25.59 -20.34
N ARG A 92 -15.22 24.44 -20.59
CA ARG A 92 -14.84 23.49 -21.64
C ARG A 92 -14.92 24.15 -23.02
N LEU A 93 -15.97 24.92 -23.30
CA LEU A 93 -16.11 25.68 -24.55
C LEU A 93 -14.97 26.70 -24.74
N CYS A 94 -14.64 27.47 -23.70
CA CYS A 94 -13.55 28.45 -23.76
C CYS A 94 -12.20 27.78 -24.01
N LEU A 95 -11.93 26.64 -23.37
CA LEU A 95 -10.71 25.85 -23.57
C LEU A 95 -10.62 25.28 -24.99
N ASP A 96 -11.73 24.76 -25.51
CA ASP A 96 -11.84 24.26 -26.89
C ASP A 96 -11.58 25.36 -27.93
N CYS A 97 -12.12 26.56 -27.69
CA CYS A 97 -11.87 27.73 -28.53
C CYS A 97 -10.39 28.13 -28.47
N LEU A 98 -9.80 28.18 -27.27
CA LEU A 98 -8.39 28.51 -27.08
C LEU A 98 -7.46 27.49 -27.77
N GLU A 99 -7.76 26.20 -27.65
CA GLU A 99 -7.01 25.13 -28.31
C GLU A 99 -7.06 25.27 -29.84
N SER A 100 -8.22 25.67 -30.39
CA SER A 100 -8.41 25.84 -31.83
C SER A 100 -7.52 26.92 -32.44
N ILE A 101 -7.15 27.94 -31.65
CA ILE A 101 -6.27 29.06 -32.06
C ILE A 101 -4.85 28.96 -31.48
N SER A 102 -4.53 27.90 -30.72
CA SER A 102 -3.25 27.75 -30.00
C SER A 102 -2.01 27.94 -30.88
N SER A 103 -2.04 27.48 -32.13
CA SER A 103 -0.95 27.66 -33.12
C SER A 103 -0.60 29.11 -33.44
N GLN A 104 -1.48 30.07 -33.10
CA GLN A 104 -1.30 31.50 -33.34
C GLN A 104 -0.87 32.25 -32.06
N LEU A 105 -0.71 31.54 -30.94
CA LEU A 105 -0.33 32.11 -29.67
C LEU A 105 1.18 31.97 -29.48
N ASP A 106 1.85 33.07 -29.17
CA ASP A 106 3.25 33.07 -28.74
C ASP A 106 3.33 32.70 -27.25
N CYS A 107 2.92 31.46 -26.94
CA CYS A 107 2.88 30.94 -25.57
C CYS A 107 3.82 29.75 -25.40
N LYS A 108 4.22 29.51 -24.15
CA LYS A 108 4.99 28.32 -23.79
C LYS A 108 4.27 27.04 -24.26
N PRO A 109 5.01 25.99 -24.63
CA PRO A 109 4.42 24.68 -24.93
C PRO A 109 3.43 24.24 -23.85
N HIS A 110 2.37 23.56 -24.25
CA HIS A 110 1.35 22.98 -23.35
C HIS A 110 0.57 23.97 -22.46
N THR A 111 0.65 25.29 -22.69
CA THR A 111 -0.10 26.30 -21.91
C THR A 111 -1.61 26.02 -21.87
N VAL A 112 -2.20 25.61 -23.00
CA VAL A 112 -3.63 25.23 -23.05
C VAL A 112 -3.91 24.01 -22.18
N GLN A 113 -3.01 23.02 -22.19
CA GLN A 113 -3.17 21.82 -21.39
C GLN A 113 -3.04 22.10 -19.90
N ALA A 114 -2.15 23.03 -19.50
CA ALA A 114 -2.10 23.50 -18.12
C ALA A 114 -3.42 24.16 -17.66
N GLN A 115 -4.12 24.88 -18.57
CA GLN A 115 -5.46 25.42 -18.26
C GLN A 115 -6.53 24.32 -18.18
N ARG A 116 -6.42 23.26 -18.98
CA ARG A 116 -7.30 22.08 -18.85
C ARG A 116 -7.07 21.34 -17.53
N VAL A 117 -5.82 21.20 -17.07
CA VAL A 117 -5.51 20.63 -15.75
C VAL A 117 -6.15 21.45 -14.62
N ARG A 118 -6.19 22.78 -14.73
CA ARG A 118 -6.94 23.61 -13.76
C ARG A 118 -8.43 23.28 -13.73
N MET A 119 -9.05 23.04 -14.89
CA MET A 119 -10.45 22.58 -14.95
C MET A 119 -10.61 21.20 -14.30
N VAL A 120 -9.65 20.29 -14.50
CA VAL A 120 -9.64 18.98 -13.84
C VAL A 120 -9.63 19.14 -12.31
N HIS A 121 -8.78 20.02 -11.75
CA HIS A 121 -8.79 20.29 -10.31
C HIS A 121 -10.14 20.84 -9.80
N CYS A 122 -10.81 21.69 -10.59
CA CYS A 122 -12.17 22.12 -10.28
C CYS A 122 -13.14 20.92 -10.28
N LEU A 123 -13.09 20.03 -11.28
CA LEU A 123 -13.94 18.84 -11.32
C LEU A 123 -13.71 17.94 -10.10
N GLU A 124 -12.47 17.78 -9.64
CA GLU A 124 -12.14 17.03 -8.42
C GLU A 124 -12.71 17.69 -7.16
N ALA A 125 -12.63 19.01 -7.03
CA ALA A 125 -13.21 19.74 -5.90
C ALA A 125 -14.73 19.54 -5.82
N TRP A 126 -15.38 19.38 -6.96
CA TRP A 126 -16.81 19.09 -7.10
C TRP A 126 -17.15 17.60 -7.09
N ALA A 127 -16.19 16.71 -6.82
CA ALA A 127 -16.36 15.25 -6.85
C ALA A 127 -16.93 14.70 -8.17
N ARG A 128 -16.73 15.40 -9.30
CA ARG A 128 -17.13 14.97 -10.65
C ARG A 128 -16.07 14.06 -11.27
N TRP A 129 -15.82 12.92 -10.63
CA TRP A 129 -14.69 12.01 -10.93
C TRP A 129 -14.70 11.48 -12.36
N LYS A 130 -15.88 11.14 -12.90
CA LYS A 130 -16.02 10.65 -14.27
C LYS A 130 -15.57 11.67 -15.30
N GLU A 131 -15.98 12.93 -15.14
CA GLU A 131 -15.58 14.00 -16.06
C GLU A 131 -14.13 14.42 -15.88
N ALA A 132 -13.62 14.40 -14.64
CA ALA A 132 -12.19 14.61 -14.39
C ALA A 132 -11.36 13.53 -15.12
N LYS A 133 -11.76 12.26 -15.03
CA LYS A 133 -11.14 11.15 -15.76
C LYS A 133 -11.18 11.35 -17.28
N GLU A 134 -12.34 11.65 -17.85
CA GLU A 134 -12.50 11.87 -19.30
C GLU A 134 -11.63 13.02 -19.81
N GLU A 135 -11.61 14.14 -19.09
CA GLU A 135 -10.81 15.30 -19.46
C GLU A 135 -9.30 15.02 -19.30
N SER A 136 -8.88 14.35 -18.23
CA SER A 136 -7.51 13.89 -18.02
C SER A 136 -7.01 13.00 -19.17
N LEU A 137 -7.82 12.05 -19.62
CA LEU A 137 -7.47 11.19 -20.76
C LEU A 137 -7.35 12.00 -22.06
N ARG A 138 -8.25 12.95 -22.30
CA ARG A 138 -8.17 13.86 -23.47
C ARG A 138 -6.85 14.64 -23.47
N ILE A 139 -6.42 15.13 -22.31
CA ILE A 139 -5.15 15.85 -22.21
C ILE A 139 -3.97 14.91 -22.53
N LEU A 140 -3.93 13.69 -21.98
CA LEU A 140 -2.88 12.72 -22.31
C LEU A 140 -2.83 12.37 -23.79
N GLU A 141 -3.99 12.20 -24.44
CA GLU A 141 -4.08 11.96 -25.88
C GLU A 141 -3.49 13.11 -26.69
N SER A 142 -3.82 14.36 -26.32
CA SER A 142 -3.32 15.56 -27.00
C SER A 142 -1.79 15.67 -26.91
N VAL A 143 -1.23 15.43 -25.73
CA VAL A 143 0.21 15.52 -25.47
C VAL A 143 0.96 14.37 -26.13
N SER A 144 0.38 13.17 -26.13
CA SER A 144 1.00 11.99 -26.74
C SER A 144 0.97 12.03 -28.26
N SER A 145 -0.02 12.68 -28.88
CA SER A 145 -0.15 12.76 -30.34
C SER A 145 1.00 13.47 -31.05
N GLY A 146 1.73 14.35 -30.36
CA GLY A 146 2.92 15.03 -30.89
C GLY A 146 4.20 14.19 -30.91
N ALA A 147 4.22 13.02 -30.26
CA ALA A 147 5.43 12.22 -30.01
C ALA A 147 5.40 10.79 -30.59
N LYS A 148 4.35 10.42 -31.35
CA LYS A 148 4.16 9.05 -31.84
C LYS A 148 5.13 8.70 -32.98
N SER A 149 6.27 8.10 -32.64
CA SER A 149 7.03 7.28 -33.60
C SER A 149 6.31 5.94 -33.84
N ALA A 150 6.55 5.29 -34.98
CA ALA A 150 5.90 4.03 -35.37
C ALA A 150 6.08 2.87 -34.35
N LYS A 151 7.01 2.98 -33.38
CA LYS A 151 7.23 2.02 -32.29
C LYS A 151 6.32 2.23 -31.06
N SER A 152 5.60 3.35 -30.91
CA SER A 152 4.94 3.75 -29.65
C SER A 152 3.44 3.38 -29.54
N LYS A 153 2.90 2.53 -30.41
CA LYS A 153 1.44 2.22 -30.44
C LYS A 153 0.86 1.59 -29.15
N ARG A 154 1.70 1.19 -28.19
CA ARG A 154 1.29 0.59 -26.91
C ARG A 154 1.41 1.49 -25.67
N SER A 155 2.08 2.65 -25.76
CA SER A 155 2.33 3.54 -24.61
C SER A 155 1.18 4.52 -24.41
N LEU A 156 0.73 4.70 -23.16
CA LEU A 156 -0.31 5.68 -22.78
C LEU A 156 0.26 7.08 -22.56
N LEU A 157 1.53 7.16 -22.17
CA LEU A 157 2.29 8.39 -21.94
C LEU A 157 3.33 8.61 -23.04
N PRO A 158 3.73 9.87 -23.29
CA PRO A 158 4.86 10.17 -24.18
C PRO A 158 6.17 9.62 -23.60
N VAL A 159 7.06 9.18 -24.49
CA VAL A 159 8.39 8.66 -24.12
C VAL A 159 9.36 9.82 -23.91
N ILE A 160 10.09 9.81 -22.80
CA ILE A 160 11.18 10.77 -22.56
C ILE A 160 12.31 10.44 -23.54
N GLY A 161 12.63 11.36 -24.46
CA GLY A 161 13.79 11.25 -25.34
C GLY A 161 15.10 11.65 -24.64
N ASP A 162 16.25 11.37 -25.28
CA ASP A 162 17.61 11.65 -24.73
C ASP A 162 17.94 13.15 -24.56
N GLY A 163 17.01 14.06 -24.85
CA GLY A 163 17.14 15.49 -24.60
C GLY A 163 16.80 15.86 -23.16
N SER A 164 17.13 17.08 -22.73
CA SER A 164 16.73 17.57 -21.39
C SER A 164 15.21 17.51 -21.25
N ALA A 165 14.72 16.60 -20.40
CA ALA A 165 13.30 16.39 -20.21
C ALA A 165 12.61 17.69 -19.72
N ASP A 166 11.53 18.08 -20.40
CA ASP A 166 10.77 19.29 -20.07
C ASP A 166 10.07 19.12 -18.71
N LYS A 167 10.52 19.89 -17.71
CA LYS A 167 9.95 19.88 -16.36
C LYS A 167 8.47 20.26 -16.33
N SER A 168 8.05 21.18 -17.22
CA SER A 168 6.66 21.65 -17.27
C SER A 168 5.73 20.57 -17.83
N LEU A 169 6.19 19.85 -18.85
CA LEU A 169 5.52 18.66 -19.38
C LEU A 169 5.49 17.53 -18.34
N GLY A 170 6.60 17.29 -17.64
CA GLY A 170 6.66 16.28 -16.59
C GLY A 170 5.70 16.53 -15.44
N LEU A 171 5.59 17.79 -14.98
CA LEU A 171 4.61 18.18 -13.98
C LEU A 171 3.19 17.88 -14.45
N LEU A 172 2.85 18.28 -15.67
CA LEU A 172 1.53 18.08 -16.24
C LEU A 172 1.17 16.59 -16.34
N ILE A 173 2.10 15.76 -16.81
CA ILE A 173 1.89 14.30 -16.94
C ILE A 173 1.68 13.67 -15.57
N VAL A 174 2.54 13.98 -14.60
CA VAL A 174 2.45 13.41 -13.25
C VAL A 174 1.16 13.85 -12.56
N GLU A 175 0.78 15.12 -12.64
CA GLU A 175 -0.49 15.61 -12.09
C GLU A 175 -1.68 14.83 -12.66
N ILE A 176 -1.72 14.63 -13.98
CA ILE A 176 -2.82 13.89 -14.61
C ILE A 176 -2.83 12.41 -14.19
N VAL A 177 -1.68 11.75 -14.13
CA VAL A 177 -1.60 10.34 -13.69
C VAL A 177 -2.11 10.22 -12.25
N VAL A 178 -1.68 11.11 -11.35
CA VAL A 178 -2.16 11.16 -9.97
C VAL A 178 -3.66 11.37 -9.91
N THR A 179 -4.22 12.29 -10.70
CA THR A 179 -5.67 12.50 -10.78
C THR A 179 -6.40 11.27 -11.31
N LEU A 180 -5.87 10.56 -12.31
CA LEU A 180 -6.50 9.35 -12.85
C LEU A 180 -6.54 8.22 -11.80
N VAL A 181 -5.46 8.04 -11.03
CA VAL A 181 -5.45 7.09 -9.90
C VAL A 181 -6.46 7.51 -8.83
N LYS A 182 -6.51 8.80 -8.49
CA LYS A 182 -7.48 9.34 -7.54
C LYS A 182 -8.92 9.12 -8.01
N CYS A 183 -9.23 9.40 -9.28
CA CYS A 183 -10.55 9.14 -9.86
C CYS A 183 -10.92 7.66 -9.77
N ALA A 184 -10.02 6.74 -10.12
CA ALA A 184 -10.27 5.30 -10.01
C ALA A 184 -10.63 4.90 -8.56
N SER A 185 -9.97 5.48 -7.57
CA SER A 185 -10.22 5.20 -6.15
C SER A 185 -11.50 5.84 -5.59
N MET A 186 -11.90 7.00 -6.12
CA MET A 186 -13.01 7.81 -5.58
C MET A 186 -14.33 7.53 -6.29
N ASP A 187 -14.29 7.26 -7.59
CA ASP A 187 -15.44 6.80 -8.40
C ASP A 187 -15.83 5.35 -8.06
N GLN A 188 -15.00 4.65 -7.26
CA GLN A 188 -15.11 3.23 -6.95
C GLN A 188 -15.26 2.41 -8.24
N SER A 189 -14.38 2.67 -9.21
CA SER A 189 -14.50 2.04 -10.51
C SER A 189 -14.57 0.53 -10.35
N LYS A 190 -15.59 -0.07 -10.97
CA LYS A 190 -15.87 -1.51 -10.88
C LYS A 190 -15.24 -2.32 -12.00
N GLY A 191 -14.55 -1.67 -12.92
CA GLY A 191 -13.96 -2.32 -14.10
C GLY A 191 -12.52 -2.75 -13.87
N CYS A 192 -12.21 -4.03 -14.08
CA CYS A 192 -10.82 -4.53 -14.11
C CYS A 192 -9.94 -3.74 -15.09
N GLU A 193 -10.50 -3.31 -16.21
CA GLU A 193 -9.80 -2.51 -17.22
C GLU A 193 -9.34 -1.13 -16.72
N ASP A 194 -10.09 -0.53 -15.79
CA ASP A 194 -9.69 0.74 -15.21
C ASP A 194 -8.48 0.56 -14.28
N PHE A 195 -8.44 -0.52 -13.49
CA PHE A 195 -7.28 -0.84 -12.65
C PHE A 195 -6.06 -1.24 -13.48
N ARG A 196 -6.24 -2.02 -14.57
CA ARG A 196 -5.16 -2.32 -15.53
C ARG A 196 -4.58 -1.05 -16.14
N ARG A 197 -5.44 -0.11 -16.54
CA ARG A 197 -5.00 1.18 -17.07
C ARG A 197 -4.24 2.00 -16.03
N VAL A 198 -4.73 2.06 -14.80
CA VAL A 198 -4.04 2.75 -13.69
C VAL A 198 -2.66 2.16 -13.47
N LEU A 199 -2.54 0.83 -13.44
CA LEU A 199 -1.26 0.14 -13.28
C LEU A 199 -0.26 0.54 -14.38
N LEU A 200 -0.69 0.48 -15.65
CA LEU A 200 0.13 0.89 -16.78
C LEU A 200 0.57 2.37 -16.69
N LEU A 201 -0.34 3.26 -16.33
CA LEU A 201 -0.03 4.69 -16.17
C LEU A 201 1.02 4.94 -15.07
N VAL A 202 0.93 4.23 -13.94
CA VAL A 202 1.90 4.36 -12.84
C VAL A 202 3.28 3.90 -13.27
N GLU A 203 3.35 2.76 -13.96
CA GLU A 203 4.62 2.23 -14.48
C GLU A 203 5.26 3.18 -15.51
N GLU A 204 4.48 3.68 -16.46
CA GLU A 204 4.95 4.63 -17.46
C GLU A 204 5.29 6.01 -16.88
N ALA A 205 4.69 6.39 -15.74
CA ALA A 205 4.96 7.68 -15.08
C ALA A 205 6.28 7.71 -14.31
N ARG A 206 6.90 6.56 -14.00
CA ARG A 206 8.14 6.50 -13.18
C ARG A 206 9.25 7.42 -13.70
N PRO A 207 9.57 7.48 -15.01
CA PRO A 207 10.58 8.39 -15.52
C PRO A 207 10.19 9.87 -15.36
N TRP A 208 8.90 10.19 -15.46
CA TRP A 208 8.38 11.55 -15.33
C TRP A 208 8.44 12.08 -13.89
N PHE A 209 8.30 11.21 -12.90
CA PHE A 209 8.55 11.60 -11.50
C PHE A 209 10.00 12.07 -11.27
N ARG A 210 10.98 11.55 -12.01
CA ARG A 210 12.41 11.90 -11.84
C ARG A 210 12.76 13.30 -12.34
N VAL A 211 11.92 13.91 -13.17
CA VAL A 211 12.19 15.25 -13.73
C VAL A 211 11.68 16.38 -12.82
N LEU A 212 10.89 16.03 -11.80
CA LEU A 212 10.31 16.97 -10.83
C LEU A 212 11.34 17.37 -9.77
N ASP A 213 11.16 18.56 -9.19
CA ASP A 213 11.88 18.91 -7.97
C ASP A 213 11.38 18.08 -6.77
N ALA A 214 12.21 17.97 -5.73
CA ALA A 214 11.95 17.11 -4.59
C ALA A 214 10.62 17.43 -3.88
N ASN A 215 10.25 18.70 -3.74
CA ASN A 215 9.04 19.11 -3.05
C ASN A 215 7.79 18.76 -3.86
N THR A 216 7.83 19.01 -5.17
CA THR A 216 6.72 18.64 -6.08
C THR A 216 6.58 17.13 -6.19
N TYR A 217 7.70 16.40 -6.31
CA TYR A 217 7.73 14.93 -6.26
C TYR A 217 7.07 14.41 -5.00
N GLU A 218 7.50 14.86 -3.82
CA GLU A 218 6.99 14.37 -2.53
C GLU A 218 5.48 14.59 -2.41
N LYS A 219 5.01 15.79 -2.75
CA LYS A 219 3.58 16.13 -2.69
C LYS A 219 2.75 15.22 -3.60
N LEU A 220 3.15 15.05 -4.87
CA LEU A 220 2.39 14.27 -5.84
C LEU A 220 2.50 12.77 -5.57
N HIS A 221 3.68 12.29 -5.20
CA HIS A 221 3.91 10.88 -4.84
C HIS A 221 3.12 10.48 -3.59
N ARG A 222 3.03 11.34 -2.58
CA ARG A 222 2.19 11.09 -1.39
C ARG A 222 0.71 10.92 -1.76
N VAL A 223 0.19 11.77 -2.65
CA VAL A 223 -1.18 11.65 -3.14
C VAL A 223 -1.35 10.36 -3.95
N LEU A 224 -0.41 10.05 -4.84
CA LEU A 224 -0.41 8.81 -5.62
C LEU A 224 -0.51 7.58 -4.72
N VAL A 225 0.40 7.45 -3.76
CA VAL A 225 0.50 6.30 -2.86
C VAL A 225 -0.78 6.12 -2.04
N SER A 226 -1.35 7.21 -1.52
CA SER A 226 -2.61 7.18 -0.78
C SER A 226 -3.76 6.59 -1.61
N HIS A 227 -3.89 7.02 -2.87
CA HIS A 227 -4.96 6.56 -3.75
C HIS A 227 -4.69 5.16 -4.33
N LEU A 228 -3.43 4.78 -4.56
CA LEU A 228 -3.05 3.39 -4.88
C LEU A 228 -3.40 2.44 -3.74
N GLY A 229 -3.10 2.83 -2.50
CA GLY A 229 -3.50 2.08 -1.32
C GLY A 229 -5.01 1.86 -1.25
N ARG A 230 -5.80 2.91 -1.54
CA ARG A 230 -7.26 2.80 -1.60
C ARG A 230 -7.74 1.88 -2.75
N CYS A 231 -7.18 2.02 -3.95
CA CYS A 231 -7.49 1.12 -5.07
C CYS A 231 -7.19 -0.34 -4.73
N THR A 232 -6.05 -0.62 -4.09
CA THR A 232 -5.68 -1.98 -3.66
C THR A 232 -6.69 -2.55 -2.66
N LEU A 233 -7.14 -1.75 -1.69
CA LEU A 233 -8.14 -2.20 -0.73
C LEU A 233 -9.51 -2.43 -1.40
N LEU A 234 -9.89 -1.66 -2.42
CA LEU A 234 -11.09 -1.91 -3.21
C LEU A 234 -10.99 -3.24 -3.96
N ILE A 235 -9.84 -3.51 -4.60
CA ILE A 235 -9.54 -4.78 -5.29
C ILE A 235 -9.84 -6.00 -4.40
N PHE A 236 -9.39 -5.99 -3.15
CA PHE A 236 -9.59 -7.11 -2.23
C PHE A 236 -10.87 -7.05 -1.40
N GLY A 237 -11.49 -5.88 -1.27
CA GLY A 237 -12.65 -5.66 -0.39
C GLY A 237 -14.00 -5.79 -1.08
N GLU A 238 -14.12 -5.38 -2.35
CA GLU A 238 -15.42 -5.21 -3.00
C GLU A 238 -15.58 -6.03 -4.28
N PHE A 239 -14.50 -6.52 -4.88
CA PHE A 239 -14.56 -7.20 -6.17
C PHE A 239 -14.38 -8.70 -6.07
N THR A 240 -15.45 -9.44 -6.37
CA THR A 240 -15.46 -10.91 -6.40
C THR A 240 -14.84 -11.49 -7.68
N ILE A 241 -14.63 -10.67 -8.72
CA ILE A 241 -14.25 -11.08 -10.09
C ILE A 241 -12.99 -10.31 -10.57
N VAL A 242 -12.06 -9.99 -9.67
CA VAL A 242 -10.74 -9.52 -10.11
C VAL A 242 -9.85 -10.74 -10.35
N ASP A 243 -9.21 -10.72 -11.52
CA ASP A 243 -8.14 -11.62 -11.96
C ASP A 243 -7.00 -11.62 -10.93
N ASP A 244 -6.57 -12.80 -10.49
CA ASP A 244 -5.56 -12.95 -9.44
C ASP A 244 -4.22 -12.33 -9.85
N ASP A 245 -3.88 -12.36 -11.13
CA ASP A 245 -2.66 -11.72 -11.64
C ASP A 245 -2.73 -10.19 -11.55
N LEU A 246 -3.88 -9.61 -11.92
CA LEU A 246 -4.11 -8.17 -11.75
C LEU A 246 -4.05 -7.77 -10.27
N ALA A 247 -4.66 -8.55 -9.39
CA ALA A 247 -4.62 -8.29 -7.94
C ALA A 247 -3.19 -8.33 -7.40
N ARG A 248 -2.40 -9.32 -7.83
CA ARG A 248 -0.99 -9.47 -7.45
C ARG A 248 -0.15 -8.29 -7.94
N ASP A 249 -0.23 -7.96 -9.23
CA ASP A 249 0.56 -6.89 -9.84
C ASP A 249 0.23 -5.53 -9.21
N PHE A 250 -1.06 -5.23 -9.04
CA PHE A 250 -1.49 -3.97 -8.45
C PHE A 250 -1.02 -3.84 -6.99
N CYS A 251 -1.10 -4.94 -6.24
CA CYS A 251 -0.62 -4.98 -4.86
C CYS A 251 0.89 -4.74 -4.78
N PHE A 252 1.70 -5.43 -5.58
CA PHE A 252 3.15 -5.26 -5.55
C PHE A 252 3.59 -3.89 -6.06
N THR A 253 2.94 -3.33 -7.08
CA THR A 253 3.21 -1.95 -7.48
C THR A 253 2.88 -0.98 -6.35
N THR A 254 1.74 -1.16 -5.66
CA THR A 254 1.36 -0.28 -4.54
C THR A 254 2.33 -0.37 -3.37
N ILE A 255 2.76 -1.59 -3.00
CA ILE A 255 3.77 -1.80 -1.95
C ILE A 255 5.11 -1.18 -2.36
N GLY A 256 5.53 -1.36 -3.61
CA GLY A 256 6.75 -0.77 -4.16
C GLY A 256 6.72 0.76 -4.17
N GLU A 257 5.57 1.38 -4.40
CA GLU A 257 5.42 2.84 -4.27
C GLU A 257 5.41 3.29 -2.80
N HIS A 258 4.79 2.54 -1.89
CA HIS A 258 4.87 2.82 -0.45
C HIS A 258 6.31 2.78 0.07
N ALA A 259 7.13 1.82 -0.38
CA ALA A 259 8.52 1.68 0.04
C ALA A 259 9.40 2.89 -0.36
N LYS A 260 9.02 3.60 -1.44
CA LYS A 260 9.70 4.85 -1.87
C LYS A 260 9.22 6.09 -1.12
N SER A 261 8.11 5.98 -0.39
CA SER A 261 7.52 7.12 0.32
C SER A 261 8.32 7.44 1.57
N ILE A 262 8.46 8.74 1.87
CA ILE A 262 9.15 9.22 3.07
C ILE A 262 8.36 8.87 4.34
N THR A 263 7.04 8.69 4.25
CA THR A 263 6.15 8.37 5.38
C THR A 263 6.05 6.86 5.63
N LYS A 264 7.09 6.28 6.25
CA LYS A 264 7.17 4.83 6.52
C LYS A 264 6.09 4.32 7.49
N ASP A 265 5.57 5.16 8.39
CA ASP A 265 4.45 4.81 9.29
C ASP A 265 3.17 4.44 8.50
N GLN A 266 2.99 5.03 7.32
CA GLN A 266 1.87 4.73 6.45
C GLN A 266 1.99 3.36 5.80
N MET A 267 3.21 2.86 5.57
CA MET A 267 3.44 1.54 4.98
C MET A 267 2.93 0.42 5.91
N TYR A 268 3.26 0.47 7.20
CA TYR A 268 2.77 -0.52 8.18
C TYR A 268 1.25 -0.45 8.37
N LYS A 269 0.67 0.76 8.46
CA LYS A 269 -0.79 0.95 8.53
C LYS A 269 -1.49 0.40 7.29
N PHE A 270 -0.93 0.63 6.11
CA PHE A 270 -1.44 0.07 4.86
C PHE A 270 -1.32 -1.45 4.84
N ALA A 271 -0.14 -2.01 5.13
CA ALA A 271 0.10 -3.45 5.20
C ALA A 271 -0.88 -4.15 6.14
N ARG A 272 -1.15 -3.55 7.31
CA ARG A 272 -2.13 -4.05 8.28
C ARG A 272 -3.56 -4.12 7.72
N ARG A 273 -3.99 -3.08 7.00
CA ARG A 273 -5.32 -3.02 6.34
C ARG A 273 -5.43 -4.01 5.18
N LEU A 274 -4.36 -4.12 4.39
CA LEU A 274 -4.26 -5.09 3.30
C LEU A 274 -4.36 -6.52 3.83
N CYS A 275 -3.55 -6.89 4.83
CA CYS A 275 -3.62 -8.21 5.48
C CYS A 275 -5.04 -8.50 5.99
N SER A 276 -5.69 -7.51 6.61
CA SER A 276 -7.08 -7.67 7.07
C SER A 276 -8.07 -7.94 5.94
N SER A 277 -7.87 -7.33 4.77
CA SER A 277 -8.70 -7.55 3.59
C SER A 277 -8.44 -8.93 2.98
N LEU A 278 -7.17 -9.34 2.90
CA LEU A 278 -6.77 -10.67 2.41
C LEU A 278 -7.35 -11.80 3.26
N PHE A 279 -7.31 -11.69 4.58
CA PHE A 279 -7.88 -12.71 5.47
C PHE A 279 -9.41 -12.78 5.43
N ALA A 280 -10.08 -11.73 4.92
CA ALA A 280 -11.53 -11.72 4.71
C ALA A 280 -11.95 -12.39 3.38
N LEU A 281 -11.03 -12.62 2.44
CA LEU A 281 -11.30 -13.32 1.18
C LEU A 281 -11.72 -14.77 1.43
N GLN A 282 -12.37 -15.41 0.44
CA GLN A 282 -12.74 -16.83 0.54
C GLN A 282 -11.50 -17.77 0.54
N ASP A 283 -11.64 -18.94 1.17
CA ASP A 283 -10.55 -19.90 1.36
C ASP A 283 -10.02 -20.49 0.04
N SER A 284 -10.81 -20.42 -1.04
CA SER A 284 -10.41 -20.84 -2.39
C SER A 284 -9.27 -20.03 -2.98
N ARG A 285 -8.92 -18.86 -2.41
CA ARG A 285 -7.83 -17.98 -2.86
C ARG A 285 -6.57 -18.09 -2.00
N SER A 286 -6.33 -19.22 -1.35
CA SER A 286 -5.21 -19.43 -0.42
C SER A 286 -3.83 -19.14 -1.05
N ALA A 287 -3.61 -19.50 -2.31
CA ALA A 287 -2.36 -19.22 -3.03
C ALA A 287 -2.12 -17.72 -3.18
N LEU A 288 -3.11 -16.97 -3.70
CA LEU A 288 -3.03 -15.51 -3.83
C LEU A 288 -2.80 -14.82 -2.48
N ILE A 289 -3.54 -15.23 -1.44
CA ILE A 289 -3.36 -14.70 -0.08
C ILE A 289 -1.93 -14.91 0.39
N THR A 290 -1.40 -16.12 0.20
CA THR A 290 -0.03 -16.48 0.60
C THR A 290 1.01 -15.65 -0.13
N ASP A 291 0.91 -15.56 -1.47
CA ASP A 291 1.85 -14.80 -2.30
C ASP A 291 1.92 -13.33 -1.87
N ILE A 292 0.77 -12.71 -1.63
CA ILE A 292 0.72 -11.30 -1.24
C ILE A 292 1.25 -11.10 0.18
N LEU A 293 0.89 -11.96 1.13
CA LEU A 293 1.41 -11.88 2.51
C LEU A 293 2.94 -11.98 2.53
N ILE A 294 3.49 -12.92 1.75
CA ILE A 294 4.94 -13.08 1.58
C ILE A 294 5.55 -11.78 1.03
N GLY A 295 5.03 -11.25 -0.07
CA GLY A 295 5.61 -10.05 -0.65
C GLY A 295 5.45 -8.78 0.21
N VAL A 296 4.40 -8.68 1.04
CA VAL A 296 4.28 -7.64 2.07
C VAL A 296 5.40 -7.77 3.10
N MET A 297 5.64 -8.98 3.61
CA MET A 297 6.70 -9.22 4.60
C MET A 297 8.08 -8.96 4.00
N ASP A 298 8.36 -9.45 2.79
CA ASP A 298 9.62 -9.20 2.08
C ASP A 298 9.87 -7.70 1.88
N SER A 299 8.85 -6.95 1.47
CA SER A 299 8.99 -5.51 1.21
C SER A 299 9.28 -4.70 2.47
N LEU A 300 8.72 -5.11 3.61
CA LEU A 300 8.99 -4.49 4.91
C LEU A 300 10.35 -4.93 5.48
N ALA A 301 10.79 -6.17 5.18
CA ALA A 301 12.05 -6.74 5.64
C ALA A 301 13.27 -6.33 4.79
N HIS A 302 13.08 -5.79 3.58
CA HIS A 302 14.17 -5.35 2.69
C HIS A 302 14.54 -3.86 2.85
N ASP A 303 13.90 -3.11 3.76
CA ASP A 303 14.07 -1.65 3.92
C ASP A 303 15.41 -1.22 4.57
N GLY A 304 16.42 -2.10 4.56
CA GLY A 304 17.77 -1.89 5.09
C GLY A 304 17.95 -2.32 6.55
N LYS A 305 19.06 -3.00 6.86
CA LYS A 305 19.39 -3.53 8.20
C LYS A 305 19.33 -2.47 9.32
N VAL A 306 19.72 -1.22 9.03
CA VAL A 306 19.69 -0.09 9.97
C VAL A 306 18.27 0.43 10.24
N GLN A 307 17.37 0.30 9.27
CA GLN A 307 16.01 0.84 9.36
C GLN A 307 15.05 -0.11 10.08
N ILE A 308 15.29 -1.42 9.97
CA ILE A 308 14.47 -2.43 10.63
C ILE A 308 14.63 -2.35 12.13
N GLU A 309 15.79 -1.95 12.66
CA GLU A 309 15.94 -1.68 14.09
C GLU A 309 15.02 -0.54 14.58
N ILE A 310 14.71 0.44 13.72
CA ILE A 310 13.83 1.58 14.05
C ILE A 310 12.34 1.16 14.02
N ASN A 311 11.96 0.25 13.12
CA ASN A 311 10.56 -0.16 12.89
C ASN A 311 10.28 -1.64 13.23
N ALA A 312 11.18 -2.28 13.99
CA ALA A 312 11.13 -3.71 14.28
C ALA A 312 9.85 -4.09 15.02
N MET A 313 9.35 -3.19 15.86
CA MET A 313 8.15 -3.42 16.66
C MET A 313 6.90 -3.48 15.78
N GLU A 314 6.73 -2.54 14.86
CA GLU A 314 5.63 -2.53 13.91
C GLU A 314 5.63 -3.77 13.01
N PHE A 315 6.82 -4.25 12.63
CA PHE A 315 6.97 -5.50 11.89
C PHE A 315 6.54 -6.71 12.73
N VAL A 316 7.03 -6.82 13.97
CA VAL A 316 6.64 -7.91 14.89
C VAL A 316 5.13 -7.90 15.17
N GLU A 317 4.52 -6.73 15.34
CA GLU A 317 3.07 -6.60 15.52
C GLU A 317 2.27 -7.07 14.29
N LEU A 318 2.75 -6.73 13.09
CA LEU A 318 2.15 -7.21 11.84
C LEU A 318 2.29 -8.73 11.72
N VAL A 319 3.46 -9.28 12.02
CA VAL A 319 3.71 -10.73 12.03
C VAL A 319 2.80 -11.43 13.04
N ALA A 320 2.68 -10.88 14.25
CA ALA A 320 1.79 -11.39 15.29
C ALA A 320 0.33 -11.43 14.79
N TYR A 321 -0.13 -10.37 14.14
CA TYR A 321 -1.46 -10.34 13.55
C TYR A 321 -1.64 -11.42 12.48
N CYS A 322 -0.71 -11.49 11.52
CA CYS A 322 -0.78 -12.46 10.44
C CYS A 322 -0.75 -13.88 10.98
N ALA A 323 0.11 -14.17 11.95
CA ALA A 323 0.23 -15.49 12.56
C ALA A 323 -1.09 -15.96 13.19
N ASN A 324 -1.74 -15.09 13.99
CA ASN A 324 -3.04 -15.38 14.57
C ASN A 324 -4.14 -15.61 13.51
N LYS A 325 -4.13 -14.84 12.42
CA LYS A 325 -5.12 -14.99 11.35
C LYS A 325 -4.88 -16.22 10.47
N CYS A 326 -3.64 -16.61 10.24
CA CYS A 326 -3.31 -17.82 9.47
C CYS A 326 -3.89 -19.07 10.13
N GLN A 327 -3.82 -19.17 11.46
CA GLN A 327 -4.37 -20.31 12.22
C GLN A 327 -5.86 -20.55 11.96
N ALA A 328 -6.62 -19.47 11.77
CA ALA A 328 -8.05 -19.55 11.51
C ALA A 328 -8.38 -19.84 10.04
N LYS A 329 -7.39 -19.73 9.14
CA LYS A 329 -7.63 -19.66 7.69
C LYS A 329 -7.33 -20.97 6.97
N SER A 330 -6.09 -21.45 7.04
CA SER A 330 -5.69 -22.67 6.34
C SER A 330 -4.35 -23.21 6.87
N PRO A 331 -4.20 -24.54 7.00
CA PRO A 331 -2.92 -25.16 7.34
C PRO A 331 -1.82 -24.85 6.32
N ASP A 332 -2.14 -24.72 5.04
CA ASP A 332 -1.14 -24.48 3.99
C ASP A 332 -0.57 -23.06 4.09
N ILE A 333 -1.42 -22.08 4.43
CA ILE A 333 -1.00 -20.70 4.70
C ILE A 333 -0.08 -20.67 5.92
N CYS A 334 -0.44 -21.40 7.00
CA CYS A 334 0.43 -21.53 8.18
C CYS A 334 1.82 -22.06 7.82
N ASN A 335 1.90 -23.12 7.00
CA ASN A 335 3.19 -23.67 6.57
C ASN A 335 4.00 -22.66 5.75
N ALA A 336 3.40 -22.09 4.71
CA ALA A 336 4.09 -21.18 3.80
C ALA A 336 4.63 -19.94 4.53
N ILE A 337 3.80 -19.29 5.35
CA ILE A 337 4.21 -18.12 6.14
C ILE A 337 5.24 -18.50 7.21
N GLY A 338 5.08 -19.66 7.87
CA GLY A 338 6.06 -20.16 8.85
C GLY A 338 7.44 -20.43 8.26
N VAL A 339 7.51 -21.05 7.08
CA VAL A 339 8.77 -21.25 6.34
C VAL A 339 9.38 -19.91 5.95
N HIS A 340 8.56 -18.99 5.43
CA HIS A 340 9.04 -17.69 4.97
C HIS A 340 9.57 -16.81 6.12
N LEU A 341 8.91 -16.79 7.28
CA LEU A 341 9.40 -16.06 8.45
C LEU A 341 10.75 -16.59 8.97
N ASN A 342 10.99 -17.90 8.88
CA ASN A 342 12.32 -18.44 9.21
C ASN A 342 13.38 -17.91 8.25
N LYS A 343 13.08 -17.86 6.95
CA LYS A 343 13.99 -17.29 5.94
C LYS A 343 14.30 -15.83 6.24
N ILE A 344 13.28 -15.01 6.52
CA ILE A 344 13.49 -13.61 6.93
C ILE A 344 14.41 -13.55 8.15
N ALA A 345 14.15 -14.34 9.19
CA ALA A 345 15.00 -14.36 10.39
C ALA A 345 16.44 -14.81 10.10
N ASP A 346 16.65 -15.67 9.10
CA ASP A 346 17.98 -16.13 8.70
C ASP A 346 18.81 -15.04 8.03
N ASP A 347 18.19 -14.13 7.29
CA ASP A 347 18.86 -12.99 6.65
C ASP A 347 19.46 -11.99 7.68
N PHE A 348 18.99 -12.04 8.93
CA PHE A 348 19.47 -11.23 10.05
C PHE A 348 20.43 -11.98 11.01
N ASN A 349 20.84 -13.22 10.72
CA ASN A 349 21.58 -14.11 11.63
C ASN A 349 22.93 -13.60 12.17
N GLN A 350 23.51 -12.52 11.63
CA GLN A 350 24.81 -12.01 12.07
C GLN A 350 24.79 -11.45 13.52
N VAL A 351 23.60 -11.08 14.03
CA VAL A 351 23.39 -10.69 15.42
C VAL A 351 22.12 -11.39 15.90
N LYS A 352 22.19 -12.28 16.90
CA LYS A 352 21.00 -12.90 17.53
C LYS A 352 20.21 -11.84 18.30
N THR A 353 19.56 -10.93 17.60
CA THR A 353 18.75 -9.88 18.19
C THR A 353 17.42 -10.47 18.70
N PRO A 354 16.78 -9.85 19.71
CA PRO A 354 15.45 -10.26 20.19
C PRO A 354 14.44 -10.31 19.07
N PHE A 355 14.52 -9.37 18.13
CA PHE A 355 13.71 -9.34 16.92
C PHE A 355 13.75 -10.68 16.18
N CYS A 356 14.94 -11.17 15.80
CA CYS A 356 15.07 -12.42 15.05
C CYS A 356 14.55 -13.62 15.82
N LEU A 357 14.83 -13.66 17.13
CA LEU A 357 14.38 -14.75 18.00
C LEU A 357 12.86 -14.76 18.14
N ILE A 358 12.22 -13.59 18.31
CA ILE A 358 10.75 -13.46 18.38
C ILE A 358 10.11 -13.86 17.06
N LEU A 359 10.67 -13.45 15.92
CA LEU A 359 10.18 -13.89 14.60
C LEU A 359 10.23 -15.42 14.46
N ARG A 360 11.31 -16.06 14.92
CA ARG A 360 11.44 -17.52 14.91
C ARG A 360 10.42 -18.20 15.82
N VAL A 361 10.03 -17.60 16.94
CA VAL A 361 8.93 -18.12 17.78
C VAL A 361 7.62 -18.16 17.00
N TYR A 362 7.26 -17.07 16.31
CA TYR A 362 6.07 -17.05 15.44
C TYR A 362 6.16 -18.06 14.30
N ALA A 363 7.34 -18.17 13.66
CA ALA A 363 7.58 -19.12 12.58
C ALA A 363 7.38 -20.56 13.04
N LYS A 364 8.00 -20.97 14.15
CA LYS A 364 7.85 -22.32 14.72
C LYS A 364 6.42 -22.56 15.19
N GLY A 365 5.76 -21.57 15.77
CA GLY A 365 4.35 -21.70 16.16
C GLY A 365 3.41 -21.87 14.97
N LEU A 366 3.66 -21.19 13.85
CA LEU A 366 2.90 -21.40 12.61
C LEU A 366 3.12 -22.80 12.02
N LEU A 367 4.36 -23.28 12.00
CA LEU A 367 4.67 -24.65 11.57
C LEU A 367 3.99 -25.68 12.46
N PHE A 368 4.01 -25.49 13.79
CA PHE A 368 3.28 -26.34 14.72
C PHE A 368 1.77 -26.37 14.41
N MET A 369 1.18 -25.20 14.15
CA MET A 369 -0.24 -25.09 13.81
C MET A 369 -0.60 -25.74 12.47
N HIS A 370 0.30 -25.72 11.48
CA HIS A 370 0.11 -26.49 10.25
C HIS A 370 -0.12 -27.98 10.57
N PHE A 371 0.78 -28.59 11.35
CA PHE A 371 0.63 -30.00 11.75
C PHE A 371 -0.65 -30.22 12.57
N LYS A 372 -0.97 -29.34 13.52
CA LYS A 372 -2.14 -29.49 14.43
C LYS A 372 -3.46 -29.42 13.66
N LEU A 373 -3.53 -28.57 12.63
CA LEU A 373 -4.72 -28.45 11.78
C LEU A 373 -4.83 -29.60 10.78
N LYS A 374 -3.70 -30.08 10.26
CA LYS A 374 -3.66 -31.20 9.31
C LYS A 374 -4.03 -32.54 9.97
N SER A 375 -3.59 -32.78 11.20
CA SER A 375 -3.98 -33.97 11.96
C SER A 375 -5.50 -34.02 12.20
N ARG A 376 -6.12 -32.90 12.59
CA ARG A 376 -7.59 -32.80 12.74
C ARG A 376 -8.39 -33.08 11.46
N CYS A 377 -7.82 -32.79 10.29
CA CYS A 377 -8.47 -33.04 9.00
C CYS A 377 -8.40 -34.53 8.61
N ASN A 378 -7.31 -35.21 8.97
CA ASN A 378 -7.03 -36.59 8.58
C ASN A 378 -7.52 -37.63 9.61
N ASP A 379 -7.70 -37.26 10.89
CA ASP A 379 -8.14 -38.17 11.95
C ASP A 379 -9.64 -38.04 12.25
N ARG A 380 -10.44 -38.89 11.62
CA ARG A 380 -11.77 -39.26 12.14
C ARG A 380 -11.85 -40.69 12.66
N THR A 381 -10.78 -41.50 12.63
CA THR A 381 -10.89 -42.94 12.90
C THR A 381 -9.71 -43.66 13.58
N SER A 382 -8.55 -43.07 13.87
CA SER A 382 -7.42 -43.83 14.46
C SER A 382 -7.12 -43.45 15.92
N SER A 383 -7.18 -44.44 16.81
CA SER A 383 -6.61 -44.39 18.16
C SER A 383 -5.08 -44.36 18.02
N GLY A 384 -4.43 -43.28 18.49
CA GLY A 384 -2.97 -43.08 18.37
C GLY A 384 -2.53 -41.83 17.59
N GLY A 385 -3.46 -41.04 17.05
CA GLY A 385 -3.16 -39.84 16.24
C GLY A 385 -2.33 -38.76 16.97
N VAL A 386 -2.50 -38.61 18.29
CA VAL A 386 -1.80 -37.60 19.10
C VAL A 386 -0.33 -37.94 19.28
N ILE A 387 0.00 -39.21 19.55
CA ILE A 387 1.37 -39.68 19.75
C ILE A 387 2.15 -39.48 18.45
N LYS A 388 1.56 -39.90 17.32
CA LYS A 388 2.12 -39.67 16.00
C LYS A 388 2.34 -38.19 15.70
N PHE A 389 1.36 -37.34 16.01
CA PHE A 389 1.48 -35.89 15.86
C PHE A 389 2.64 -35.29 16.69
N LEU A 390 2.79 -35.72 17.95
CA LEU A 390 3.89 -35.27 18.81
C LEU A 390 5.24 -35.72 18.27
N CYS A 391 5.34 -36.95 17.76
CA CYS A 391 6.54 -37.44 17.08
C CYS A 391 6.84 -36.62 15.81
N ASP A 392 5.84 -36.36 14.97
CA ASP A 392 5.98 -35.58 13.74
C ASP A 392 6.39 -34.11 14.01
N SER A 393 6.07 -33.58 15.20
CA SER A 393 6.41 -32.22 15.62
C SER A 393 7.62 -32.11 16.54
N ALA A 394 8.32 -33.21 16.81
CA ALA A 394 9.43 -33.28 17.77
C ALA A 394 10.52 -32.24 17.52
N ASP A 395 10.98 -32.12 16.27
CA ASP A 395 12.02 -31.16 15.91
C ASP A 395 11.55 -29.70 16.10
N ILE A 396 10.27 -29.42 15.91
CA ILE A 396 9.71 -28.08 16.12
C ILE A 396 9.71 -27.74 17.61
N LEU A 397 9.25 -28.67 18.46
CA LEU A 397 9.18 -28.49 19.90
C LEU A 397 10.57 -28.33 20.53
N LYS A 398 11.53 -29.18 20.15
CA LYS A 398 12.91 -29.06 20.60
C LYS A 398 13.56 -27.73 20.20
N ASN A 399 13.39 -27.33 18.94
CA ASN A 399 13.91 -26.04 18.47
C ASN A 399 13.24 -24.86 19.18
N LEU A 400 11.93 -24.95 19.45
CA LEU A 400 11.21 -23.93 20.21
C LEU A 400 11.76 -23.81 21.63
N SER A 401 11.97 -24.93 22.33
CA SER A 401 12.60 -24.96 23.65
C SER A 401 13.97 -24.25 23.65
N CYS A 402 14.86 -24.58 22.71
CA CYS A 402 16.15 -23.91 22.56
C CYS A 402 16.04 -22.39 22.25
N LEU A 403 15.07 -21.99 21.42
CA LEU A 403 14.81 -20.58 21.10
C LEU A 403 14.35 -19.80 22.33
N LEU A 404 13.47 -20.40 23.14
CA LEU A 404 12.97 -19.79 24.36
C LEU A 404 14.05 -19.67 25.42
N CYS A 405 14.94 -20.66 25.58
CA CYS A 405 16.12 -20.52 26.45
C CYS A 405 16.98 -19.31 26.02
N SER A 406 17.19 -19.13 24.70
CA SER A 406 17.97 -18.00 24.18
C SER A 406 17.31 -16.64 24.49
N LEU A 407 15.98 -16.56 24.37
CA LEU A 407 15.19 -15.36 24.72
C LEU A 407 15.18 -15.13 26.24
N GLY A 408 15.03 -16.19 27.03
CA GLY A 408 15.10 -16.15 28.50
C GLY A 408 16.43 -15.60 28.98
N SER A 409 17.55 -16.08 28.41
CA SER A 409 18.88 -15.54 28.71
C SER A 409 19.05 -14.09 28.26
N TYR A 410 18.51 -13.71 27.10
CA TYR A 410 18.58 -12.32 26.61
C TYR A 410 17.86 -11.35 27.56
N PHE A 411 16.69 -11.75 28.05
CA PHE A 411 15.88 -10.96 28.98
C PHE A 411 16.15 -11.32 30.45
N HIS A 412 17.21 -12.06 30.79
CA HIS A 412 17.52 -12.43 32.18
C HIS A 412 16.31 -12.93 33.00
N VAL A 413 15.37 -13.63 32.34
CA VAL A 413 14.13 -14.10 32.96
C VAL A 413 14.50 -15.18 33.95
N GLY A 414 14.11 -15.02 35.22
CA GLY A 414 14.46 -15.95 36.31
C GLY A 414 15.76 -15.63 37.06
N CYS A 415 16.60 -14.68 36.60
CA CYS A 415 17.84 -14.30 37.30
C CYS A 415 17.59 -13.51 38.61
N GLN A 416 16.38 -13.02 38.85
CA GLN A 416 16.07 -12.15 39.99
C GLN A 416 15.92 -12.92 41.32
N ASN A 417 15.61 -14.22 41.26
CA ASN A 417 15.33 -15.04 42.44
C ASN A 417 16.55 -15.85 42.94
N SER A 418 17.54 -16.12 42.08
CA SER A 418 18.69 -16.97 42.41
C SER A 418 19.91 -16.20 42.93
N CYS A 419 20.09 -14.93 42.58
CA CYS A 419 21.24 -14.14 43.04
C CYS A 419 21.03 -13.42 44.37
N ALA A 420 19.82 -13.43 44.94
CA ALA A 420 19.52 -12.76 46.21
C ALA A 420 19.66 -13.66 47.44
N SER A 421 19.89 -14.98 47.28
CA SER A 421 19.81 -15.93 48.40
C SER A 421 20.96 -16.94 48.55
N SER A 422 21.96 -17.00 47.67
CA SER A 422 23.05 -17.97 47.82
C SER A 422 24.31 -17.37 48.46
N SER A 423 24.30 -17.24 49.78
CA SER A 423 25.53 -17.39 50.57
C SER A 423 25.62 -18.85 51.00
N ASP A 424 25.99 -19.75 50.08
CA ASP A 424 26.59 -21.05 50.38
C ASP A 424 26.93 -21.80 49.08
N ASP A 425 28.03 -22.56 49.14
CA ASP A 425 28.82 -23.15 48.04
C ASP A 425 28.14 -24.26 47.21
N PHE A 426 26.84 -24.17 46.94
CA PHE A 426 26.17 -25.07 46.00
C PHE A 426 25.69 -24.30 44.76
N LYS A 427 26.52 -24.33 43.71
CA LYS A 427 26.15 -23.83 42.38
C LYS A 427 25.07 -24.72 41.79
N ASP A 428 23.84 -24.23 41.84
CA ASP A 428 22.72 -24.79 41.09
C ASP A 428 23.02 -24.73 39.58
N ALA A 429 22.72 -25.81 38.84
CA ALA A 429 23.07 -25.93 37.42
C ALA A 429 22.45 -24.82 36.55
N ILE A 430 21.38 -24.20 37.05
CA ILE A 430 20.69 -23.05 36.46
C ILE A 430 21.56 -21.76 36.51
N CYS A 431 22.40 -21.60 37.55
CA CYS A 431 23.32 -20.47 37.66
C CYS A 431 24.53 -20.58 36.71
N LEU A 432 24.94 -21.80 36.35
CA LEU A 432 26.07 -22.03 35.43
C LEU A 432 25.73 -21.65 33.97
N LEU A 433 24.45 -21.74 33.56
CA LEU A 433 23.98 -21.27 32.25
C LEU A 433 23.90 -19.74 32.15
N CYS A 434 23.86 -19.04 33.29
CA CYS A 434 23.98 -17.58 33.36
C CYS A 434 25.45 -17.10 33.36
N SER A 435 26.45 -17.99 33.23
CA SER A 435 27.84 -17.62 33.49
C SER A 435 28.57 -16.74 32.46
N PRO A 436 27.97 -16.26 31.34
CA PRO A 436 28.44 -15.04 30.68
C PRO A 436 27.54 -13.86 31.06
N CYS A 437 27.17 -13.72 32.34
CA CYS A 437 26.63 -12.48 32.87
C CYS A 437 27.69 -11.38 32.74
N ILE A 438 27.61 -10.67 31.61
CA ILE A 438 27.90 -9.24 31.55
C ILE A 438 27.44 -8.62 32.88
N SER A 439 28.35 -7.89 33.55
CA SER A 439 28.12 -7.38 34.90
C SER A 439 26.70 -6.82 35.06
N HIS A 440 26.06 -7.06 36.21
CA HIS A 440 24.68 -6.61 36.50
C HIS A 440 24.44 -5.11 36.17
N ASN A 441 25.48 -4.28 36.14
CA ASN A 441 25.42 -2.87 35.73
C ASN A 441 25.29 -2.66 34.21
N GLU A 442 25.87 -3.52 33.37
CA GLU A 442 25.78 -3.47 31.91
C GLU A 442 24.47 -4.09 31.38
N ALA A 443 23.95 -5.13 32.04
CA ALA A 443 22.62 -5.69 31.74
C ALA A 443 21.48 -4.73 32.12
N ARG A 444 21.60 -4.07 33.30
CA ARG A 444 20.65 -3.05 33.77
C ARG A 444 20.66 -1.79 32.90
N THR A 445 21.79 -1.43 32.30
CA THR A 445 21.87 -0.31 31.34
C THR A 445 21.32 -0.67 29.96
N ARG A 446 21.48 -1.91 29.49
CA ARG A 446 20.87 -2.40 28.23
C ARG A 446 19.33 -2.48 28.31
N TRP A 447 18.79 -2.74 29.50
CA TRP A 447 17.35 -2.76 29.82
C TRP A 447 16.66 -1.42 29.98
N ASN A 448 17.41 -0.35 30.31
CA ASN A 448 16.84 0.98 30.52
C ASN A 448 16.53 1.73 29.21
N HIS A 449 16.80 1.13 28.05
CA HIS A 449 16.36 1.66 26.76
C HIS A 449 14.89 1.32 26.52
N LYS A 450 14.11 2.28 26.00
CA LYS A 450 12.67 2.13 25.66
C LYS A 450 12.39 0.87 24.84
N ASP A 451 13.33 0.46 24.00
CA ASP A 451 13.19 -0.67 23.08
C ASP A 451 13.20 -2.02 23.82
N GLY A 452 13.94 -2.15 24.93
CA GLY A 452 14.02 -3.40 25.71
C GLY A 452 12.66 -3.82 26.29
N LYS A 453 11.90 -2.87 26.83
CA LYS A 453 10.54 -3.11 27.34
C LYS A 453 9.57 -3.48 26.21
N ALA A 454 9.69 -2.82 25.05
CA ALA A 454 8.85 -3.10 23.89
C ALA A 454 9.07 -4.54 23.38
N TYR A 455 10.32 -4.97 23.24
CA TYR A 455 10.64 -6.34 22.84
C TYR A 455 10.20 -7.39 23.87
N LEU A 456 10.29 -7.09 25.18
CA LEU A 456 9.78 -7.99 26.22
C LEU A 456 8.26 -8.20 26.09
N MET A 457 7.50 -7.13 25.83
CA MET A 457 6.05 -7.24 25.60
C MET A 457 5.72 -8.04 24.32
N SER A 458 6.52 -7.86 23.27
CA SER A 458 6.39 -8.67 22.05
C SER A 458 6.75 -10.13 22.28
N TYR A 459 7.76 -10.40 23.09
CA TYR A 459 8.13 -11.75 23.50
C TYR A 459 7.00 -12.42 24.30
N LEU A 460 6.43 -11.73 25.29
CA LEU A 460 5.28 -12.23 26.03
C LEU A 460 4.08 -12.52 25.11
N THR A 461 3.85 -11.68 24.11
CA THR A 461 2.79 -11.88 23.12
C THR A 461 3.06 -13.13 22.26
N ALA A 462 4.31 -13.34 21.83
CA ALA A 462 4.71 -14.53 21.08
C ALA A 462 4.60 -15.81 21.91
N LEU A 463 4.97 -15.76 23.20
CA LEU A 463 4.77 -16.86 24.14
C LEU A 463 3.28 -17.18 24.30
N LYS A 464 2.43 -16.18 24.53
CA LYS A 464 0.98 -16.37 24.63
C LYS A 464 0.41 -17.04 23.38
N TYR A 465 0.87 -16.62 22.20
CA TYR A 465 0.47 -17.18 20.91
C TYR A 465 0.76 -18.68 20.79
N ILE A 466 1.93 -19.16 21.26
CA ILE A 466 2.31 -20.58 21.17
C ILE A 466 1.83 -21.43 22.35
N CYS A 467 1.77 -20.86 23.56
CA CYS A 467 1.38 -21.59 24.76
C CYS A 467 -0.09 -22.00 24.73
N LEU A 468 -0.97 -21.16 24.19
CA LEU A 468 -2.40 -21.48 24.10
C LEU A 468 -2.66 -22.80 23.32
N PRO A 469 -2.22 -22.95 22.06
CA PRO A 469 -2.46 -24.18 21.32
C PRO A 469 -1.73 -25.41 21.89
N LEU A 470 -0.61 -25.24 22.59
CA LEU A 470 0.08 -26.32 23.32
C LEU A 470 -0.71 -26.77 24.55
N ALA A 471 -1.20 -25.84 25.36
CA ALA A 471 -2.03 -26.13 26.52
C ALA A 471 -3.34 -26.81 26.13
N GLU A 472 -3.98 -26.36 25.04
CA GLU A 472 -5.16 -27.03 24.49
C GLU A 472 -4.88 -28.49 24.10
N LEU A 473 -3.75 -28.75 23.44
CA LEU A 473 -3.35 -30.11 23.04
C LEU A 473 -3.19 -31.01 24.27
N VAL A 474 -2.39 -30.58 25.25
CA VAL A 474 -2.16 -31.36 26.48
C VAL A 474 -3.46 -31.62 27.24
N ASN A 475 -4.35 -30.61 27.32
CA ASN A 475 -5.61 -30.75 28.05
C ASN A 475 -6.63 -31.65 27.33
N SER A 476 -6.75 -31.52 26.01
CA SER A 476 -7.70 -32.33 25.23
C SER A 476 -7.29 -33.79 25.15
N GLU A 477 -5.99 -34.06 25.04
CA GLU A 477 -5.46 -35.40 24.80
C GLU A 477 -4.90 -36.08 26.06
N LYS A 478 -5.11 -35.46 27.22
CA LYS A 478 -4.61 -35.93 28.52
C LYS A 478 -4.86 -37.42 28.77
N LYS A 479 -6.03 -37.93 28.38
CA LYS A 479 -6.39 -39.34 28.58
C LYS A 479 -5.56 -40.28 27.71
N GLU A 480 -5.36 -39.94 26.43
CA GLU A 480 -4.54 -40.75 25.53
C GLU A 480 -3.06 -40.71 25.90
N ILE A 481 -2.58 -39.53 26.33
CA ILE A 481 -1.19 -39.34 26.79
C ILE A 481 -0.90 -40.17 28.05
N ILE A 482 -1.84 -40.26 28.99
CA ILE A 482 -1.67 -40.99 30.27
C ILE A 482 -1.87 -42.49 30.11
N ILE A 483 -2.79 -42.93 29.24
CA ILE A 483 -3.19 -44.34 29.10
C ILE A 483 -2.35 -45.07 28.04
N GLY A 484 -1.78 -44.37 27.06
CA GLY A 484 -1.04 -44.97 25.95
C GLY A 484 0.19 -45.77 26.40
N SER A 485 0.30 -47.02 25.95
CA SER A 485 1.48 -47.87 26.16
C SER A 485 2.79 -47.30 25.56
N GLU A 486 2.68 -46.26 24.73
CA GLU A 486 3.77 -45.54 24.08
C GLU A 486 4.07 -44.17 24.74
N ALA A 487 3.55 -43.89 25.94
CA ALA A 487 3.82 -42.63 26.67
C ALA A 487 5.33 -42.34 26.84
N ALA A 488 6.16 -43.38 26.93
CA ALA A 488 7.62 -43.23 26.94
C ALA A 488 8.19 -42.63 25.65
N ALA A 489 7.57 -42.88 24.49
CA ALA A 489 8.04 -42.42 23.18
C ALA A 489 7.86 -40.91 22.97
N VAL A 490 6.95 -40.27 23.72
CA VAL A 490 6.67 -38.82 23.63
C VAL A 490 7.14 -38.03 24.85
N SER A 491 7.85 -38.67 25.79
CA SER A 491 8.29 -38.04 27.05
C SER A 491 9.18 -36.82 26.83
N SER A 492 10.06 -36.84 25.83
CA SER A 492 10.92 -35.70 25.48
C SER A 492 10.10 -34.51 24.99
N GLN A 493 9.10 -34.75 24.15
CA GLN A 493 8.24 -33.72 23.57
C GLN A 493 7.36 -33.09 24.65
N LEU A 494 6.84 -33.88 25.59
CA LEU A 494 6.12 -33.36 26.75
C LEU A 494 7.02 -32.49 27.65
N SER A 495 8.29 -32.88 27.83
CA SER A 495 9.28 -32.06 28.53
C SER A 495 9.53 -30.73 27.81
N ASP A 496 9.67 -30.75 26.48
CA ASP A 496 9.83 -29.52 25.69
C ASP A 496 8.59 -28.60 25.81
N ILE A 497 7.39 -29.16 25.81
CA ILE A 497 6.15 -28.40 26.02
C ILE A 497 6.11 -27.79 27.42
N GLN A 498 6.52 -28.55 28.44
CA GLN A 498 6.57 -28.06 29.81
C GLN A 498 7.50 -26.85 29.92
N VAL A 499 8.72 -26.92 29.34
CA VAL A 499 9.67 -25.80 29.31
C VAL A 499 9.04 -24.54 28.71
N VAL A 500 8.28 -24.68 27.62
CA VAL A 500 7.60 -23.54 26.97
C VAL A 500 6.56 -22.90 27.89
N LEU A 501 5.76 -23.71 28.59
CA LEU A 501 4.71 -23.24 29.49
C LEU A 501 5.29 -22.59 30.76
N ASP A 502 6.34 -23.17 31.33
CA ASP A 502 7.04 -22.64 32.50
C ASP A 502 7.67 -21.28 32.16
N GLN A 503 8.33 -21.17 31.01
CA GLN A 503 8.88 -19.91 30.51
C GLN A 503 7.81 -18.82 30.36
N PHE A 504 6.59 -19.16 29.92
CA PHE A 504 5.50 -18.19 29.86
C PHE A 504 5.09 -17.69 31.24
N CYS A 505 4.97 -18.58 32.23
CA CYS A 505 4.69 -18.20 33.61
C CYS A 505 5.79 -17.28 34.16
N ASP A 506 7.06 -17.62 33.94
CA ASP A 506 8.20 -16.83 34.40
C ASP A 506 8.22 -15.43 33.77
N VAL A 507 8.07 -15.33 32.44
CA VAL A 507 8.03 -14.01 31.76
C VAL A 507 6.81 -13.20 32.19
N PHE A 508 5.65 -13.83 32.36
CA PHE A 508 4.43 -13.15 32.79
C PHE A 508 4.59 -12.56 34.20
N THR A 509 5.11 -13.34 35.14
CA THR A 509 5.41 -12.85 36.50
C THR A 509 6.47 -11.77 36.49
N PHE A 510 7.52 -11.93 35.68
CA PHE A 510 8.58 -10.96 35.50
C PHE A 510 8.10 -9.61 34.91
N SER A 511 7.06 -9.64 34.07
CA SER A 511 6.51 -8.46 33.38
C SER A 511 5.46 -7.66 34.16
N LYS A 512 4.96 -8.21 35.28
CA LYS A 512 4.04 -7.52 36.20
C LYS A 512 4.81 -6.57 37.11
#